data_AF-A0A316HSV9-F1
#
_entry.id   AF-A0A316HSV9-F1
#
_cell.length_a   1.000
_cell.length_b   1.000
_cell.length_c   1.000
_cell.angle_alpha   90.00
_cell.angle_beta   90.00
_cell.angle_gamma   90.00
#
_symmetry.space_group_name_H-M   'P 1'
#
loop_
_entity.id
_entity.type
_entity.pdbx_description
1 polymer ?
#
loop_
_entity_poly.entity_id
_entity_poly.type
_entity_poly.pdbx_seq_one_letter_code
_entity_poly.pdbx_strand_id
1 'polypeptide(L)'
;MSAPNAQQLTRSTMRALLAHYRITPGDTAPEDVVTEWLRELRGRTVGECHAALSTLPLEKVRHVTAAQIAQSITLARSRPAATGTPSSARPPLPRDRAADQEAGAQGIGKVYELMGWTGHAKHALARTVPCPFCRASAGTPCIPLTRNHKRQREIRDRETRMHPSRLRAAEAKRANSSSSGAAASGTATQGASA
;
A
#
# COMPACT_ATOMS: atom_id res chain seq x y z
N MET A 1 -25.12 -30.33 -5.62
CA MET A 1 -24.06 -29.37 -5.23
C MET A 1 -22.88 -29.63 -6.14
N SER A 2 -22.77 -28.86 -7.23
CA SER A 2 -21.78 -29.10 -8.28
C SER A 2 -20.44 -28.49 -7.86
N ALA A 3 -19.38 -29.31 -7.85
CA ALA A 3 -18.02 -28.87 -7.58
C ALA A 3 -17.63 -27.71 -8.51
N PRO A 4 -16.90 -26.69 -8.04
CA PRO A 4 -16.43 -25.60 -8.88
C PRO A 4 -15.55 -26.20 -9.99
N ASN A 5 -15.80 -25.76 -11.22
CA ASN A 5 -15.10 -26.08 -12.46
C ASN A 5 -13.57 -26.13 -12.22
N ALA A 6 -13.06 -27.31 -11.89
CA ALA A 6 -11.64 -27.58 -11.87
C ALA A 6 -11.20 -27.49 -13.33
N GLN A 7 -10.66 -26.33 -13.72
CA GLN A 7 -10.23 -26.05 -15.09
C GLN A 7 -9.34 -27.21 -15.56
N GLN A 8 -9.91 -28.04 -16.43
CA GLN A 8 -9.21 -29.17 -17.00
C GLN A 8 -8.03 -28.64 -17.80
N LEU A 9 -6.93 -29.38 -17.76
CA LEU A 9 -5.69 -29.04 -18.44
C LEU A 9 -5.90 -29.10 -19.96
N THR A 10 -5.95 -27.94 -20.61
CA THR A 10 -6.08 -27.80 -22.07
C THR A 10 -4.72 -27.63 -22.73
N ARG A 11 -4.63 -27.84 -24.05
CA ARG A 11 -3.39 -27.56 -24.82
C ARG A 11 -2.90 -26.13 -24.66
N SER A 12 -3.80 -25.15 -24.73
CA SER A 12 -3.44 -23.73 -24.60
C SER A 12 -2.91 -23.41 -23.19
N THR A 13 -3.52 -23.97 -22.15
CA THR A 13 -3.05 -23.78 -20.76
C THR A 13 -1.71 -24.47 -20.51
N MET A 14 -1.48 -25.66 -21.08
CA MET A 14 -0.17 -26.31 -21.00
C MET A 14 0.93 -25.50 -21.67
N ARG A 15 0.70 -25.00 -22.90
CA ARG A 15 1.67 -24.12 -23.59
C ARG A 15 1.97 -22.87 -22.76
N ALA A 16 0.95 -22.25 -22.18
CA ALA A 16 1.13 -21.08 -21.33
C ALA A 16 1.96 -21.40 -20.08
N LEU A 17 1.77 -22.56 -19.45
CA LEU A 17 2.58 -23.00 -18.30
C LEU A 17 4.04 -23.23 -18.70
N LEU A 18 4.29 -23.97 -19.79
CA LEU A 18 5.65 -24.26 -20.25
C LEU A 18 6.41 -22.97 -20.60
N ALA A 19 5.75 -22.02 -21.25
CA ALA A 19 6.31 -20.70 -21.57
C ALA A 19 6.54 -19.85 -20.31
N HIS A 20 5.57 -19.80 -19.38
CA HIS A 20 5.67 -19.03 -18.15
C HIS A 20 6.88 -19.44 -17.29
N TYR A 21 7.12 -20.75 -17.19
CA TYR A 21 8.21 -21.31 -16.40
C TYR A 21 9.51 -21.54 -17.20
N ARG A 22 9.53 -21.19 -18.49
CA ARG A 22 10.68 -21.36 -19.40
C ARG A 22 11.26 -22.78 -19.37
N ILE A 23 10.39 -23.78 -19.38
CA ILE A 23 10.77 -25.20 -19.31
C ILE A 23 11.40 -25.65 -20.64
N THR A 24 10.92 -25.12 -21.76
CA THR A 24 11.49 -25.38 -23.09
C THR A 24 12.39 -24.23 -23.54
N PRO A 25 13.52 -24.51 -24.21
CA PRO A 25 14.37 -23.47 -24.80
C PRO A 25 13.66 -22.84 -26.00
N GLY A 26 12.96 -21.73 -25.79
CA GLY A 26 12.24 -20.98 -26.82
C GLY A 26 10.93 -20.38 -26.31
N ASP A 27 10.39 -19.41 -27.04
CA ASP A 27 9.11 -18.76 -26.70
C ASP A 27 7.90 -19.68 -26.92
N THR A 28 8.07 -20.75 -27.70
CA THR A 28 7.04 -21.75 -28.00
C THR A 28 7.51 -23.16 -27.66
N ALA A 29 6.74 -23.87 -26.84
CA ALA A 29 6.99 -25.28 -26.55
C ALA A 29 6.67 -26.14 -27.79
N PRO A 30 7.55 -27.08 -28.18
CA PRO A 30 7.27 -28.06 -29.24
C PRO A 30 6.00 -28.88 -28.97
N GLU A 31 5.25 -29.23 -30.00
CA GLU A 31 3.96 -29.93 -29.86
C GLU A 31 4.06 -31.34 -29.28
N ASP A 32 5.16 -32.03 -29.56
CA ASP A 32 5.51 -33.32 -28.98
C ASP A 32 5.66 -33.21 -27.46
N VAL A 33 6.36 -32.18 -26.97
CA VAL A 33 6.52 -31.90 -25.54
C VAL A 33 5.17 -31.57 -24.90
N VAL A 34 4.35 -30.73 -25.53
CA VAL A 34 3.00 -30.40 -25.03
C VAL A 34 2.13 -31.66 -24.93
N THR A 35 2.20 -32.54 -25.94
CA THR A 35 1.42 -33.78 -25.97
C THR A 35 1.88 -34.77 -24.91
N GLU A 36 3.19 -34.89 -24.70
CA GLU A 36 3.78 -35.69 -23.62
C GLU A 36 3.30 -35.20 -22.24
N TRP A 37 3.43 -33.89 -21.99
CA TRP A 37 3.00 -33.28 -20.73
C TRP A 37 1.50 -33.46 -20.46
N LEU A 38 0.66 -33.31 -21.48
CA LEU A 38 -0.78 -33.56 -21.35
C LEU A 38 -1.12 -35.02 -21.09
N ARG A 39 -0.35 -35.96 -21.68
CA ARG A 39 -0.54 -37.40 -21.45
C ARG A 39 -0.18 -37.76 -20.02
N GLU A 40 0.98 -37.30 -19.53
CA GLU A 40 1.46 -37.60 -18.18
C GLU A 40 0.63 -36.92 -17.08
N LEU A 41 0.13 -35.70 -17.34
CA LEU A 41 -0.65 -34.93 -16.38
C LEU A 41 -2.17 -35.10 -16.56
N ARG A 42 -2.60 -36.16 -17.25
CA ARG A 42 -4.02 -36.48 -17.44
C ARG A 42 -4.70 -36.66 -16.08
N GLY A 43 -5.82 -35.96 -15.87
CA GLY A 43 -6.56 -35.99 -14.60
C GLY A 43 -5.97 -35.09 -13.50
N ARG A 44 -4.98 -34.25 -13.83
CA ARG A 44 -4.51 -33.15 -12.99
C ARG A 44 -5.13 -31.83 -13.45
N THR A 45 -5.28 -30.90 -12.53
CA THR A 45 -5.80 -29.56 -12.80
C THR A 45 -4.67 -28.59 -13.11
N VAL A 46 -4.98 -27.48 -13.79
CA VAL A 46 -4.03 -26.39 -14.05
C VAL A 46 -3.45 -25.87 -12.72
N GLY A 47 -4.30 -25.72 -11.69
CA GLY A 47 -3.88 -25.23 -10.37
C GLY A 47 -2.88 -26.15 -9.67
N GLU A 48 -3.05 -27.47 -9.77
CA GLU A 48 -2.10 -28.44 -9.21
C GLU A 48 -0.74 -28.39 -9.91
N CYS A 49 -0.75 -28.24 -11.24
CA CYS A 49 0.48 -28.11 -12.02
C CYS A 49 1.24 -26.82 -11.66
N HIS A 50 0.51 -25.69 -11.57
CA HIS A 50 1.09 -24.42 -11.16
C HIS A 50 1.64 -24.46 -9.74
N ALA A 51 0.87 -25.03 -8.79
CA ALA A 51 1.32 -25.18 -7.40
C ALA A 51 2.61 -26.01 -7.33
N ALA A 52 2.66 -27.17 -8.00
CA ALA A 52 3.84 -28.01 -8.05
C ALA A 52 5.06 -27.27 -8.64
N LEU A 53 4.90 -26.59 -9.77
CA LEU A 53 5.98 -25.81 -10.41
C LEU A 53 6.47 -24.66 -9.53
N SER A 54 5.57 -23.97 -8.83
CA SER A 54 5.91 -22.83 -7.96
C SER A 54 6.72 -23.20 -6.71
N THR A 55 6.71 -24.48 -6.31
CA THR A 55 7.51 -24.94 -5.15
C THR A 55 8.98 -25.22 -5.48
N LEU A 56 9.31 -25.30 -6.78
CA LEU A 56 10.66 -25.61 -7.23
C LEU A 56 11.49 -24.30 -7.35
N PRO A 57 12.78 -24.33 -6.99
CA PRO A 57 13.66 -23.20 -7.25
C PRO A 57 13.84 -23.00 -8.77
N LEU A 58 13.96 -21.75 -9.21
CA LEU A 58 13.99 -21.36 -10.64
C LEU A 58 15.00 -22.16 -11.47
N GLU A 59 16.18 -22.46 -10.91
CA GLU A 59 17.22 -23.27 -11.57
C GLU A 59 16.77 -24.70 -11.86
N LYS A 60 15.95 -25.30 -10.99
CA LYS A 60 15.44 -26.66 -11.16
C LYS A 60 14.19 -26.72 -12.02
N VAL A 61 13.38 -25.67 -12.01
CA VAL A 61 12.14 -25.59 -12.80
C VAL A 61 12.43 -25.77 -14.29
N ARG A 62 13.55 -25.22 -14.80
CA ARG A 62 13.92 -25.31 -16.22
C ARG A 62 14.21 -26.72 -16.72
N HIS A 63 14.54 -27.64 -15.81
CA HIS A 63 14.92 -29.01 -16.13
C HIS A 63 13.89 -30.03 -15.63
N VAL A 64 12.72 -29.56 -15.18
CA VAL A 64 11.70 -30.43 -14.62
C VAL A 64 10.97 -31.19 -15.72
N THR A 65 10.69 -32.47 -15.49
CA THR A 65 9.92 -33.31 -16.42
C THR A 65 8.46 -33.43 -16.00
N ALA A 66 7.58 -33.77 -16.94
CA ALA A 66 6.16 -33.99 -16.66
C ALA A 66 5.95 -35.07 -15.58
N ALA A 67 6.75 -36.14 -15.63
CA ALA A 67 6.71 -37.23 -14.66
C ALA A 67 7.05 -36.77 -13.22
N GLN A 68 8.04 -35.87 -13.07
CA GLN A 68 8.40 -35.31 -11.77
C GLN A 68 7.26 -34.47 -11.18
N ILE A 69 6.57 -33.68 -12.01
CA ILE A 69 5.39 -32.93 -11.59
C ILE A 69 4.21 -33.85 -11.25
N ALA A 70 3.99 -34.91 -12.04
CA ALA A 70 2.95 -35.89 -11.73
C ALA A 70 3.19 -36.58 -10.39
N GLN A 71 4.45 -36.92 -10.08
CA GLN A 71 4.84 -37.51 -8.79
C GLN A 71 4.66 -36.51 -7.65
N SER A 72 5.08 -35.24 -7.80
CA SER A 72 4.93 -34.23 -6.74
C SER A 72 3.47 -33.96 -6.41
N ILE A 73 2.58 -33.89 -7.42
CA ILE A 73 1.14 -33.77 -7.22
C ILE A 73 0.58 -35.01 -6.51
N THR A 74 1.04 -36.21 -6.89
CA THR A 74 0.60 -37.46 -6.23
C THR A 74 1.00 -37.49 -4.76
N LEU A 75 2.23 -37.08 -4.44
CA LEU A 75 2.71 -36.97 -3.06
C LEU A 75 1.94 -35.90 -2.27
N ALA A 76 1.61 -34.77 -2.89
CA ALA A 76 0.81 -33.72 -2.26
C ALA A 76 -0.63 -34.19 -1.97
N ARG A 77 -1.22 -35.00 -2.86
CA ARG A 77 -2.54 -35.61 -2.65
C ARG A 77 -2.54 -36.69 -1.57
N SER A 78 -1.46 -37.48 -1.46
CA SER A 78 -1.35 -38.56 -0.47
C SER A 78 -0.96 -38.07 0.93
N ARG A 79 -0.36 -36.89 1.01
CA ARG A 79 -0.11 -36.15 2.26
C ARG A 79 -0.89 -34.86 2.23
N PRO A 80 -2.24 -34.90 2.31
CA PRO A 80 -2.99 -33.68 2.50
C PRO A 80 -2.43 -33.03 3.76
N ALA A 81 -1.97 -31.79 3.65
CA ALA A 81 -1.42 -31.09 4.78
C ALA A 81 -2.43 -31.17 5.93
N ALA A 82 -2.09 -31.89 7.02
CA ALA A 82 -2.80 -31.82 8.29
C ALA A 82 -2.69 -30.40 8.90
N THR A 83 -1.84 -29.59 8.30
CA THR A 83 -1.70 -28.16 8.51
C THR A 83 -2.83 -27.44 7.78
N GLY A 84 -3.78 -26.93 8.57
CA GLY A 84 -4.50 -25.72 8.18
C GLY A 84 -3.50 -24.78 7.53
N THR A 85 -3.90 -24.25 6.37
CA THR A 85 -3.18 -23.23 5.63
C THR A 85 -2.40 -22.36 6.63
N PRO A 86 -1.06 -22.26 6.58
CA PRO A 86 -0.44 -21.09 7.15
C PRO A 86 -0.97 -19.96 6.27
N SER A 87 -2.11 -19.42 6.69
CA SER A 87 -2.66 -18.21 6.20
C SER A 87 -1.61 -17.17 6.57
N SER A 88 -0.64 -16.96 5.68
CA SER A 88 0.21 -15.77 5.70
C SER A 88 -0.66 -14.51 5.66
N ALA A 89 -1.93 -14.64 5.28
CA ALA A 89 -2.98 -13.74 5.73
C ALA A 89 -3.33 -14.06 7.20
N ARG A 90 -2.45 -13.63 8.12
CA ARG A 90 -2.97 -13.08 9.38
C ARG A 90 -4.07 -12.11 8.92
N PRO A 91 -5.34 -12.24 9.38
CA PRO A 91 -6.31 -11.18 9.15
C PRO A 91 -5.60 -9.89 9.54
N PRO A 92 -5.55 -8.85 8.68
CA PRO A 92 -4.84 -7.64 9.05
C PRO A 92 -5.37 -7.26 10.43
N LEU A 93 -4.46 -7.18 11.41
CA LEU A 93 -4.78 -6.60 12.71
C LEU A 93 -5.58 -5.33 12.42
N PRO A 94 -6.60 -4.97 13.22
CA PRO A 94 -7.29 -3.70 13.05
C PRO A 94 -6.22 -2.61 12.93
N ARG A 95 -6.00 -2.14 11.69
CA ARG A 95 -4.93 -1.18 11.43
C ARG A 95 -5.40 0.09 12.06
N ASP A 96 -4.65 0.56 13.05
CA ASP A 96 -4.79 1.93 13.48
C ASP A 96 -4.31 2.82 12.33
N ARG A 97 -5.25 3.15 11.44
CA ARG A 97 -4.98 3.97 10.27
C ARG A 97 -4.40 5.33 10.66
N ALA A 98 -4.70 5.82 11.87
CA ALA A 98 -4.13 7.08 12.34
C ALA A 98 -2.65 6.90 12.70
N ALA A 99 -2.31 5.84 13.46
CA ALA A 99 -0.92 5.51 13.79
C ALA A 99 -0.08 5.22 12.53
N ASP A 100 -0.62 4.47 11.56
CA ASP A 100 0.05 4.18 10.29
C ASP A 100 0.27 5.45 9.45
N GLN A 101 -0.72 6.36 9.42
CA GLN A 101 -0.61 7.64 8.73
C GLN A 101 0.43 8.56 9.39
N GLU A 102 0.47 8.59 10.72
CA GLU A 102 1.43 9.38 11.47
C GLU A 102 2.86 8.87 11.27
N ALA A 103 3.07 7.55 11.38
CA ALA A 103 4.36 6.93 11.11
C ALA A 103 4.83 7.17 9.66
N GLY A 104 3.90 7.08 8.69
CA GLY A 104 4.18 7.42 7.29
C GLY A 104 4.56 8.89 7.10
N ALA A 105 3.87 9.82 7.76
CA ALA A 105 4.16 11.25 7.70
C ALA A 105 5.55 11.58 8.29
N GLN A 106 5.92 10.95 9.40
CA GLN A 106 7.23 11.10 10.03
C GLN A 106 8.35 10.55 9.14
N GLY A 107 8.16 9.37 8.55
CA GLY A 107 9.14 8.77 7.64
C GLY A 107 9.43 9.64 6.41
N ILE A 108 8.37 10.15 5.78
CA ILE A 108 8.50 11.07 4.64
C ILE A 108 9.15 12.39 5.06
N GLY A 109 8.81 12.93 6.24
CA GLY A 109 9.44 14.13 6.78
C GLY A 109 10.95 13.98 6.94
N LYS A 110 11.40 12.86 7.50
CA LYS A 110 12.83 12.55 7.68
C LYS A 110 13.59 12.44 6.35
N VAL A 111 12.97 11.87 5.33
CA VAL A 111 13.56 11.83 3.97
C VAL A 111 13.72 13.22 3.40
N TYR A 112 12.70 14.09 3.54
CA TYR A 112 12.79 15.47 3.06
C TYR A 112 13.85 16.28 3.79
N GLU A 113 13.99 16.09 5.10
CA GLU A 113 15.04 16.74 5.90
C GLU A 113 16.44 16.31 5.46
N LEU A 114 16.67 15.01 5.25
CA LEU A 114 17.94 14.47 4.74
C LEU A 114 18.32 15.03 3.35
N MET A 115 17.32 15.30 2.51
CA MET A 115 17.51 15.90 1.18
C MET A 115 17.68 17.42 1.20
N GLY A 116 17.61 18.06 2.38
CA GLY A 116 17.64 19.50 2.52
C GLY A 116 16.38 20.20 1.99
N TRP A 117 15.29 19.47 1.74
CA TRP A 117 14.03 20.03 1.28
C TRP A 117 13.18 20.46 2.48
N THR A 118 13.43 21.66 2.98
CA THR A 118 12.59 22.24 4.02
C THR A 118 11.26 22.71 3.42
N GLY A 119 10.15 22.13 3.88
CA GLY A 119 8.81 22.60 3.51
C GLY A 119 8.60 24.08 3.89
N HIS A 120 7.82 24.82 3.10
CA HIS A 120 7.59 26.24 3.36
C HIS A 120 6.93 26.45 4.74
N ALA A 121 7.56 27.22 5.63
CA ALA A 121 7.08 27.38 7.01
C ALA A 121 5.62 27.90 7.09
N LYS A 122 5.26 28.82 6.19
CA LYS A 122 3.88 29.32 6.06
C LYS A 122 2.87 28.23 5.67
N HIS A 123 3.29 27.23 4.88
CA HIS A 123 2.44 26.11 4.48
C HIS A 123 2.16 25.17 5.66
N ALA A 124 3.17 24.87 6.47
CA ALA A 124 3.00 24.07 7.70
C ALA A 124 2.08 24.80 8.69
N LEU A 125 2.31 26.09 8.92
CA LEU A 125 1.49 26.93 9.79
C LEU A 125 0.02 26.95 9.34
N ALA A 126 -0.24 27.18 8.04
CA ALA A 126 -1.60 27.24 7.50
C ALA A 126 -2.40 25.96 7.72
N ARG A 127 -1.75 24.78 7.72
CA ARG A 127 -2.43 23.48 7.91
C ARG A 127 -2.92 23.28 9.34
N THR A 128 -2.45 24.05 10.32
CA THR A 128 -2.89 23.94 11.73
C THR A 128 -4.33 24.43 11.97
N VAL A 129 -4.91 25.15 11.01
CA VAL A 129 -6.28 25.69 11.08
C VAL A 129 -7.11 25.23 9.88
N PRO A 130 -8.43 25.07 10.03
CA PRO A 130 -9.33 24.88 8.90
C PRO A 130 -9.38 26.15 8.02
N CYS A 131 -9.65 25.97 6.73
CA CYS A 131 -9.75 27.09 5.78
C CYS A 131 -11.13 27.74 5.86
N PRO A 132 -11.24 29.04 6.18
CA PRO A 132 -12.53 29.74 6.23
C PRO A 132 -13.14 29.97 4.84
N PHE A 133 -12.33 29.94 3.77
CA PHE A 133 -12.79 30.19 2.40
C PHE A 133 -13.33 28.93 1.70
N CYS A 134 -12.50 27.90 1.57
CA CYS A 134 -12.87 26.66 0.86
C CYS A 134 -13.33 25.52 1.80
N ARG A 135 -13.40 25.76 3.11
CA ARG A 135 -13.80 24.77 4.15
C ARG A 135 -12.92 23.52 4.23
N ALA A 136 -11.71 23.55 3.65
CA ALA A 136 -10.74 22.48 3.83
C ALA A 136 -10.39 22.30 5.32
N SER A 137 -10.36 21.05 5.79
CA SER A 137 -10.03 20.72 7.18
C SER A 137 -8.57 21.06 7.53
N ALA A 138 -8.28 21.17 8.83
CA ALA A 138 -6.90 21.19 9.31
C ALA A 138 -6.15 19.95 8.81
N GLY A 139 -4.88 20.11 8.47
CA GLY A 139 -4.08 19.05 7.85
C GLY A 139 -4.32 18.87 6.34
N THR A 140 -5.41 19.33 5.74
CA THR A 140 -5.68 19.13 4.30
C THR A 140 -5.34 20.37 3.48
N PRO A 141 -4.73 20.27 2.27
CA PRO A 141 -4.50 21.43 1.40
C PRO A 141 -5.80 22.09 0.91
N CYS A 142 -5.72 23.37 0.56
CA CYS A 142 -6.86 24.10 0.02
C CYS A 142 -7.27 23.61 -1.39
N ILE A 143 -8.58 23.41 -1.60
CA ILE A 143 -9.18 23.11 -2.90
C ILE A 143 -8.95 24.29 -3.87
N PRO A 144 -8.78 24.09 -5.19
CA PRO A 144 -8.63 25.15 -6.20
C PRO A 144 -9.89 25.99 -6.44
N LEU A 145 -10.57 26.40 -5.36
CA LEU A 145 -11.75 27.24 -5.41
C LEU A 145 -11.32 28.71 -5.51
N THR A 146 -11.81 29.43 -6.51
CA THR A 146 -11.56 30.87 -6.70
C THR A 146 -12.70 31.75 -6.21
N ARG A 147 -13.90 31.18 -6.03
CA ARG A 147 -15.10 31.89 -5.55
C ARG A 147 -15.88 31.05 -4.56
N ASN A 148 -16.23 31.61 -3.40
CA ASN A 148 -17.03 30.91 -2.39
C ASN A 148 -18.54 31.20 -2.52
N HIS A 149 -19.36 30.52 -1.71
CA HIS A 149 -20.82 30.71 -1.64
C HIS A 149 -21.24 32.15 -1.26
N LYS A 150 -20.38 32.89 -0.56
CA LYS A 150 -20.56 34.32 -0.23
C LYS A 150 -20.13 35.26 -1.36
N ARG A 151 -19.89 34.73 -2.56
CA ARG A 151 -19.40 35.44 -3.76
C ARG A 151 -18.03 36.11 -3.60
N GLN A 152 -17.31 35.89 -2.50
CA GLN A 152 -15.96 36.41 -2.29
C GLN A 152 -14.98 35.67 -3.20
N ARG A 153 -13.97 36.41 -3.69
CA ARG A 153 -12.92 35.87 -4.54
C ARG A 153 -11.60 35.84 -3.81
N GLU A 154 -10.96 34.68 -3.80
CA GLU A 154 -9.60 34.52 -3.30
C GLU A 154 -8.84 33.61 -4.25
N ILE A 155 -7.67 34.08 -4.69
CA ILE A 155 -6.72 33.26 -5.45
C ILE A 155 -5.77 32.64 -4.42
N ARG A 156 -5.49 31.35 -4.58
CA ARG A 156 -4.52 30.67 -3.73
C ARG A 156 -3.15 31.27 -3.98
N ASP A 157 -2.40 31.45 -2.91
CA ASP A 157 -1.01 31.86 -2.98
C ASP A 157 -0.20 30.80 -3.76
N ARG A 158 0.65 31.25 -4.70
CA ARG A 158 1.35 30.34 -5.63
C ARG A 158 2.40 29.48 -4.92
N GLU A 159 3.04 30.05 -3.90
CA GLU A 159 4.14 29.41 -3.17
C GLU A 159 3.61 28.39 -2.16
N THR A 160 2.61 28.77 -1.38
CA THR A 160 2.03 27.94 -0.32
C THR A 160 0.85 27.08 -0.79
N ARG A 161 0.26 27.38 -1.95
CA ARG A 161 -0.97 26.74 -2.47
C ARG A 161 -2.17 26.83 -1.52
N MET A 162 -2.14 27.76 -0.57
CA MET A 162 -3.20 27.99 0.43
C MET A 162 -3.97 29.28 0.12
N HIS A 163 -5.21 29.37 0.60
CA HIS A 163 -5.95 30.63 0.53
C HIS A 163 -5.39 31.67 1.52
N PRO A 164 -5.26 32.95 1.13
CA PRO A 164 -4.76 34.01 2.01
C PRO A 164 -5.54 34.14 3.33
N SER A 165 -6.85 33.87 3.30
CA SER A 165 -7.68 33.83 4.51
C SER A 165 -7.25 32.76 5.52
N ARG A 166 -6.77 31.60 5.05
CA ARG A 166 -6.26 30.54 5.92
C ARG A 166 -4.90 30.91 6.53
N LEU A 167 -4.03 31.54 5.75
CA LEU A 167 -2.73 32.02 6.23
C LEU A 167 -2.91 33.04 7.36
N ARG A 168 -3.76 34.06 7.14
CA ARG A 168 -4.09 35.06 8.18
C ARG A 168 -4.71 34.45 9.42
N ALA A 169 -5.62 33.48 9.26
CA ALA A 169 -6.23 32.78 10.41
C ALA A 169 -5.20 31.99 11.23
N ALA A 170 -4.23 31.36 10.56
CA ALA A 170 -3.15 30.63 11.22
C ALA A 170 -2.19 31.56 11.97
N GLU A 171 -1.84 32.70 11.37
CA GLU A 171 -1.01 33.73 12.00
C GLU A 171 -1.70 34.33 13.23
N ALA A 172 -2.99 34.65 13.13
CA ALA A 172 -3.78 35.16 14.26
C ALA A 172 -3.87 34.14 15.41
N LYS A 173 -4.07 32.85 15.10
CA LYS A 173 -4.07 31.79 16.11
C LYS A 173 -2.71 31.69 16.81
N ARG A 174 -1.60 31.73 16.07
CA ARG A 174 -0.25 31.69 16.64
C ARG A 174 0.03 32.90 17.54
N ALA A 175 -0.40 34.10 17.14
CA ALA A 175 -0.26 35.31 17.95
C ALA A 175 -1.02 35.18 19.28
N ASN A 176 -2.27 34.71 19.25
CA ASN A 176 -3.09 34.51 20.46
C ASN A 176 -2.53 33.42 21.40
N SER A 177 -1.95 32.35 20.85
CA SER A 177 -1.27 31.33 21.66
C SER A 177 0.01 31.86 22.32
N SER A 178 0.69 32.82 21.69
CA SER A 178 1.92 33.42 22.23
C SER A 178 1.63 34.45 23.33
N SER A 179 0.52 35.20 23.23
CA SER A 179 0.11 36.16 24.26
C SER A 179 -0.45 35.48 25.52
N SER A 180 -1.11 34.33 25.38
CA SER A 180 -1.69 33.58 26.52
C SER A 180 -0.63 32.93 27.41
N GLY A 181 0.57 32.64 26.89
CA GLY A 181 1.69 32.08 27.66
C GLY A 181 2.44 33.10 28.52
N ALA A 182 2.38 34.39 28.16
CA ALA A 182 3.09 35.45 28.87
C ALA A 182 2.38 35.92 30.16
N ALA A 183 1.08 35.67 30.30
CA ALA A 183 0.30 36.10 31.47
C ALA A 183 0.41 35.16 32.70
N ALA A 184 1.01 33.97 32.56
CA ALA A 184 1.03 32.96 33.62
C ALA A 184 2.31 32.96 34.50
N SER A 185 3.23 33.91 34.32
CA SER A 185 4.52 33.96 35.07
C SER A 185 4.64 35.17 36.01
N GLY A 186 3.53 35.78 36.43
CA GLY A 186 3.51 36.88 37.39
C GLY A 186 3.31 36.40 38.84
N THR A 187 4.42 36.18 39.54
CA THR A 187 4.62 36.39 41.01
C THR A 187 3.43 36.22 41.96
N ALA A 188 3.41 35.10 42.69
CA ALA A 188 2.78 35.02 44.01
C ALA A 188 3.89 34.99 45.08
N THR A 189 4.32 36.17 45.53
CA THR A 189 5.16 36.33 46.72
C THR A 189 4.27 36.15 47.94
N GLN A 190 4.26 34.95 48.54
CA GLN A 190 3.65 34.75 49.86
C GLN A 190 4.65 35.23 50.92
N GLY A 191 4.38 36.42 51.47
CA GLY A 191 5.02 36.89 52.68
C GLY A 191 4.50 36.11 53.88
N ALA A 192 5.37 35.36 54.52
CA ALA A 192 5.18 34.85 55.87
C ALA A 192 5.73 35.89 56.85
N SER A 193 4.85 36.47 57.67
CA SER A 193 5.24 37.25 58.85
C SER A 193 5.04 36.41 60.10
N ALA A 194 6.02 36.53 60.99
CA ALA A 194 6.22 35.85 62.26
C ALA A 194 5.19 36.16 63.34
#